data_AF-A0A924DEU1-F1
#
_entry.id   AF-A0A924DEU1-F1
#
_cell.length_a   1.000
_cell.length_b   1.000
_cell.length_c   1.000
_cell.angle_alpha   90.00
_cell.angle_beta   90.00
_cell.angle_gamma   90.00
#
_symmetry.space_group_name_H-M   'P 1'
#
loop_
_entity.id
_entity.type
_entity.pdbx_description
1 polymer ?
#
loop_
_entity_poly.entity_id
_entity_poly.type
_entity_poly.pdbx_seq_one_letter_code
_entity_poly.pdbx_strand_id
1 'polypeptide(L)'
;MTTRSNFGSSVSKIPVPVGIAVVAVLVVLVSWWGYHTLAPPPPLLPVAGTPESELTHYLKQKAKECQGNFTQLSAKDQQEVNGKSRGMGQTVMRSYWGDMK
;
A
#
# COMPACT_ATOMS: atom_id res chain seq x y z
N MET A 1 51.88 47.75 -2.64
CA MET A 1 51.26 47.43 -1.34
C MET A 1 50.25 46.32 -1.58
N THR A 2 50.52 45.12 -1.08
CA THR A 2 49.74 43.90 -1.37
C THR A 2 48.97 43.50 -0.13
N THR A 3 47.65 43.68 -0.14
CA THR A 3 46.78 43.36 1.01
C THR A 3 46.51 41.85 1.02
N ARG A 4 47.09 41.14 2.00
CA ARG A 4 46.77 39.73 2.30
C ARG A 4 45.37 39.64 2.91
N SER A 5 44.44 38.96 2.25
CA SER A 5 43.18 38.55 2.85
C SER A 5 43.42 37.36 3.78
N ASN A 6 43.34 37.60 5.09
CA ASN A 6 43.30 36.56 6.11
C ASN A 6 41.94 35.85 6.04
N PHE A 7 41.89 34.69 5.39
CA PHE A 7 40.78 33.73 5.54
C PHE A 7 40.89 33.09 6.93
N GLY A 8 40.43 33.83 7.95
CA GLY A 8 40.10 33.26 9.24
C GLY A 8 38.95 32.26 9.03
N SER A 9 39.25 30.99 9.22
CA SER A 9 38.26 29.91 9.30
C SER A 9 37.35 30.16 10.51
N SER A 10 36.26 30.90 10.30
CA SER A 10 35.17 31.03 11.25
C SER A 10 34.54 29.66 11.43
N VAL A 11 34.98 28.92 12.43
CA VAL A 11 34.28 27.74 12.93
C VAL A 11 32.92 28.24 13.41
N SER A 12 31.92 28.11 12.54
CA SER A 12 30.55 28.51 12.83
C SER A 12 30.07 27.65 13.99
N LYS A 13 30.10 28.22 15.20
CA LYS A 13 29.60 27.58 16.41
C LYS A 13 28.10 27.40 16.22
N ILE A 14 27.70 26.21 15.79
CA ILE A 14 26.28 25.84 15.70
C ILE A 14 25.68 26.13 17.07
N PRO A 15 24.63 26.98 17.17
CA PRO A 15 24.01 27.27 18.44
C PRO A 15 23.57 25.94 19.08
N VAL A 16 23.90 25.73 20.34
CA VAL A 16 23.53 24.49 21.08
C VAL A 16 22.05 24.11 20.89
N PRO A 17 21.08 25.06 20.90
CA PRO A 17 19.68 24.74 20.63
C PRO A 17 19.42 24.14 19.23
N VAL A 18 20.16 24.59 18.22
CA VAL A 18 20.06 24.10 16.84
C VAL A 18 20.63 22.68 16.75
N GLY A 19 21.75 22.43 17.43
CA GLY A 19 22.32 21.07 17.51
C GLY A 19 21.34 20.07 18.14
N ILE A 20 20.70 20.46 19.24
CA ILE A 20 19.70 19.62 19.93
C ILE A 20 18.48 19.37 19.02
N ALA A 21 18.00 20.40 18.31
CA ALA A 21 16.86 20.26 17.41
C ALA A 21 17.14 19.27 16.28
N VAL A 22 18.33 19.32 15.67
CA VAL A 22 18.72 18.39 14.60
C VAL A 22 18.77 16.95 15.11
N VAL A 23 19.35 16.72 16.29
CA VAL A 23 19.41 15.38 16.89
C VAL A 23 18.00 14.86 17.21
N ALA A 24 17.12 15.70 17.75
CA ALA A 24 15.74 15.30 18.04
C ALA A 24 14.97 14.92 16.77
N VAL A 25 15.10 15.69 15.70
CA VAL A 25 14.48 15.37 14.40
C VAL A 25 14.99 14.04 13.85
N LEU A 26 16.30 13.79 13.92
CA LEU A 26 16.90 12.54 13.47
C LEU A 26 16.40 11.34 14.27
N VAL A 27 16.27 11.45 15.60
CA VAL A 27 15.75 10.37 16.45
C VAL A 27 14.30 10.04 16.09
N VAL A 28 13.46 11.05 15.87
CA VAL A 28 12.06 10.85 15.46
C VAL A 28 11.99 10.18 14.08
N LEU A 29 12.81 10.62 13.13
CA LEU A 29 12.84 10.07 11.77
C LEU A 29 13.29 8.61 11.76
N VAL A 30 14.35 8.27 12.50
CA VAL A 30 14.86 6.89 12.60
C VAL A 30 13.88 6.00 13.35
N SER A 31 13.21 6.51 14.40
CA SER A 31 12.18 5.76 15.13
C SER A 31 10.94 5.52 14.27
N TRP A 32 10.52 6.50 13.46
CA TRP A 32 9.42 6.37 12.51
C TRP A 32 9.73 5.36 11.41
N TRP A 33 10.92 5.46 10.80
CA TRP A 33 11.38 4.50 9.80
C TRP A 33 11.49 3.10 10.39
N GLY A 34 12.14 2.97 11.56
CA GLY A 34 12.26 1.71 12.27
C GLY A 34 10.90 1.10 12.60
N TYR A 35 9.93 1.91 13.04
CA TYR A 35 8.55 1.46 13.24
C TYR A 35 7.93 0.98 11.93
N HIS A 36 8.08 1.69 10.81
CA HIS A 36 7.53 1.22 9.54
C HIS A 36 8.22 -0.03 8.95
N THR A 37 9.52 -0.21 9.19
CA THR A 37 10.29 -1.34 8.63
C THR A 37 10.30 -2.57 9.53
N LEU A 38 10.22 -2.39 10.85
CA LEU A 38 10.33 -3.45 11.85
C LEU A 38 9.04 -3.65 12.65
N ALA A 39 8.00 -2.82 12.48
CA ALA A 39 6.72 -3.14 13.09
C ALA A 39 6.25 -4.47 12.50
N PRO A 40 5.88 -5.44 13.37
CA PRO A 40 5.18 -6.61 12.91
C PRO A 40 3.92 -6.15 12.16
N PRO A 41 3.51 -6.86 11.10
CA PRO A 41 2.25 -6.56 10.43
C PRO A 41 1.16 -6.45 11.50
N PRO A 42 0.27 -5.45 11.43
CA PRO A 42 -0.79 -5.31 12.41
C PRO A 42 -1.51 -6.65 12.55
N PRO A 43 -1.80 -7.11 13.77
CA PRO A 43 -2.51 -8.37 13.95
C PRO A 43 -3.77 -8.27 13.10
N LEU A 44 -3.91 -9.23 12.17
CA LEU A 44 -5.11 -9.42 11.38
C LEU A 44 -6.22 -9.81 12.36
N LEU A 45 -6.80 -8.79 13.00
CA LEU A 45 -8.07 -8.94 13.68
C LEU A 45 -9.02 -9.46 12.59
N PRO A 46 -9.71 -10.59 12.80
CA PRO A 46 -10.74 -11.03 11.89
C PRO A 46 -11.78 -9.90 11.89
N VAL A 47 -11.79 -9.09 10.83
CA VAL A 47 -12.83 -8.09 10.61
C VAL A 47 -14.10 -8.90 10.41
N ALA A 48 -14.85 -9.07 11.49
CA ALA A 48 -16.20 -9.59 11.45
C ALA A 48 -17.02 -8.65 10.55
N GLY A 49 -17.23 -9.08 9.30
CA GLY A 49 -18.00 -8.34 8.32
C GLY A 49 -17.26 -7.16 7.70
N THR A 50 -16.14 -7.39 7.01
CA THR A 50 -15.86 -6.50 5.87
C THR A 50 -17.12 -6.55 5.01
N PRO A 51 -17.83 -5.43 4.76
CA PRO A 51 -18.86 -5.44 3.74
C PRO A 51 -18.17 -6.02 2.51
N GLU A 52 -18.64 -7.16 2.01
CA GLU A 52 -18.18 -7.63 0.72
C GLU A 52 -18.30 -6.42 -0.19
N SER A 53 -17.17 -5.91 -0.67
CA SER A 53 -17.20 -4.78 -1.58
C SER A 53 -18.22 -5.15 -2.67
N GLU A 54 -19.08 -4.24 -3.11
CA GLU A 54 -20.11 -4.55 -4.09
C GLU A 54 -19.54 -5.31 -5.31
N LEU A 55 -18.25 -5.09 -5.60
CA LEU A 55 -17.44 -5.82 -6.55
C LEU A 55 -17.29 -7.31 -6.22
N THR A 56 -16.98 -7.68 -4.98
CA THR A 56 -16.92 -9.09 -4.52
C THR A 56 -18.27 -9.77 -4.65
N HIS A 57 -19.35 -9.12 -4.21
CA HIS A 57 -20.70 -9.68 -4.32
C HIS A 57 -21.12 -9.87 -5.79
N TYR A 58 -20.84 -8.87 -6.64
CA TYR A 58 -21.07 -8.95 -8.08
C TYR A 58 -20.28 -10.10 -8.72
N LEU A 59 -18.98 -10.23 -8.43
CA LEU A 59 -18.13 -11.29 -8.98
C LEU A 59 -18.57 -12.68 -8.50
N LYS A 60 -19.00 -12.80 -7.25
CA LYS A 60 -19.56 -14.03 -6.70
C LYS A 60 -20.89 -14.41 -7.36
N GLN A 61 -21.79 -13.45 -7.54
CA GLN A 61 -23.04 -13.68 -8.25
C GLN A 61 -22.79 -14.15 -9.68
N LYS A 62 -21.89 -13.47 -10.40
CA LYS A 62 -21.50 -13.87 -11.76
C LYS A 62 -20.81 -15.25 -11.78
N ALA A 63 -19.95 -15.56 -10.81
CA ALA A 63 -19.34 -16.89 -10.65
C ALA A 63 -20.38 -18.00 -10.47
N LYS A 64 -21.46 -17.70 -9.74
CA LYS A 64 -22.59 -18.62 -9.57
C LYS A 64 -23.41 -18.77 -10.86
N GLU A 65 -23.71 -17.67 -11.55
CA GLU A 65 -24.44 -17.68 -12.83
C GLU A 65 -23.72 -18.50 -13.90
N CYS A 66 -22.40 -18.42 -13.97
CA CYS A 66 -21.59 -19.13 -14.96
C CYS A 66 -20.97 -20.44 -14.45
N GLN A 67 -21.25 -20.84 -13.20
CA GLN A 67 -20.64 -22.00 -12.53
C GLN A 67 -19.10 -22.01 -12.60
N GLY A 68 -18.48 -20.84 -12.46
CA GLY A 68 -17.04 -20.63 -12.58
C GLY A 68 -16.48 -20.66 -14.01
N ASN A 69 -17.34 -20.78 -15.04
CA ASN A 69 -16.94 -20.76 -16.44
C ASN A 69 -17.12 -19.37 -17.09
N PHE A 70 -16.03 -18.61 -17.15
CA PHE A 70 -16.00 -17.26 -17.70
C PHE A 70 -16.52 -17.15 -19.15
N THR A 71 -16.36 -18.18 -19.98
CA THR A 71 -16.83 -18.13 -21.38
C THR A 71 -18.35 -18.23 -21.50
N GLN A 72 -19.05 -18.63 -20.44
CA GLN A 72 -20.52 -18.68 -20.40
C GLN A 72 -21.15 -17.33 -20.07
N LEU A 73 -20.37 -16.34 -19.64
CA LEU A 73 -20.85 -14.98 -19.47
C LEU A 73 -21.11 -14.30 -20.82
N SER A 74 -22.02 -13.32 -20.82
CA SER A 74 -22.19 -12.42 -21.96
C SER A 74 -20.90 -11.63 -22.24
N ALA A 75 -20.65 -11.23 -23.50
CA ALA A 75 -19.46 -10.45 -23.84
C ALA A 75 -19.32 -9.15 -23.02
N LYS A 76 -20.46 -8.54 -22.65
CA LYS A 76 -20.51 -7.37 -21.77
C LYS A 76 -20.07 -7.71 -20.34
N ASP A 77 -20.61 -8.79 -19.77
CA ASP A 77 -20.24 -9.22 -18.42
C ASP A 77 -18.78 -9.71 -18.37
N GLN A 78 -18.28 -10.33 -19.44
CA GLN A 78 -16.87 -10.71 -19.55
C GLN A 78 -15.96 -9.48 -19.46
N GLN A 79 -16.26 -8.40 -20.18
CA GLN A 79 -15.49 -7.16 -20.09
C GLN A 79 -15.57 -6.54 -18.69
N GLU A 80 -16.75 -6.54 -18.07
CA GLU A 80 -16.95 -5.95 -16.75
C GLU A 80 -16.21 -6.74 -15.66
N VAL A 81 -16.36 -8.07 -15.67
CA VAL A 81 -15.61 -8.97 -14.79
C VAL A 81 -14.11 -8.80 -15.02
N ASN A 82 -13.66 -8.70 -16.28
CA ASN A 82 -12.24 -8.53 -16.60
C ASN A 82 -11.70 -7.17 -16.13
N GLY A 83 -12.48 -6.10 -16.27
CA GLY A 83 -12.14 -4.76 -15.76
C GLY A 83 -12.04 -4.74 -14.23
N LYS A 84 -13.01 -5.37 -13.54
CA LYS A 84 -13.04 -5.47 -12.07
C LYS A 84 -11.95 -6.40 -11.52
N SER A 85 -11.55 -7.42 -12.28
CA SER A 85 -10.52 -8.40 -11.90
C SER A 85 -9.11 -8.09 -12.46
N ARG A 86 -8.91 -6.91 -13.07
CA ARG A 86 -7.62 -6.49 -13.65
C ARG A 86 -7.06 -7.46 -14.71
N GLY A 87 -7.91 -8.03 -15.54
CA GLY A 87 -7.49 -8.98 -16.58
C GLY A 87 -7.58 -10.46 -16.17
N MET A 88 -7.98 -10.76 -14.93
CA MET A 88 -7.97 -12.12 -14.37
C MET A 88 -9.37 -12.74 -14.23
N GLY A 89 -10.32 -12.36 -15.09
CA GLY A 89 -11.73 -12.72 -14.93
C GLY A 89 -11.97 -14.21 -14.80
N GLN A 90 -11.28 -15.01 -15.61
CA GLN A 90 -11.39 -16.47 -15.60
C GLN A 90 -10.87 -17.11 -14.30
N THR A 91 -9.73 -16.65 -13.81
CA THR A 91 -9.13 -17.12 -12.55
C THR A 91 -9.99 -16.75 -11.36
N VAL A 92 -10.48 -15.51 -11.33
CA VAL A 92 -11.30 -14.98 -10.23
C VAL A 92 -12.66 -15.69 -10.17
N MET A 93 -13.31 -15.93 -11.31
CA MET A 93 -14.56 -16.69 -11.32
C MET A 93 -14.40 -18.13 -10.84
N ARG A 94 -13.33 -18.81 -11.28
CA ARG A 94 -13.05 -20.18 -10.85
C ARG A 94 -12.71 -20.24 -9.36
N SER A 95 -11.96 -19.26 -8.84
CA SER A 95 -11.66 -19.15 -7.41
C SER A 95 -12.92 -18.98 -6.59
N TYR A 96 -13.76 -18.00 -6.93
CA TYR A 96 -15.00 -17.75 -6.17
C TYR A 96 -15.98 -18.91 -6.24
N TRP A 97 -16.09 -19.59 -7.38
CA TRP A 97 -16.92 -20.79 -7.48
C TRP A 97 -16.37 -21.96 -6.65
N GLY A 98 -15.04 -22.12 -6.61
CA GLY A 98 -14.36 -23.12 -5.77
C GLY A 98 -14.59 -22.88 -4.28
N ASP A 99 -14.58 -21.64 -3.82
CA ASP A 99 -14.82 -21.26 -2.42
C ASP A 99 -16.29 -21.44 -1.99
N MET A 100 -17.23 -21.56 -2.93
CA MET A 100 -18.66 -21.74 -2.66
C MET A 100 -19.10 -23.21 -2.55
N LYS A 101 -18.22 -24.16 -2.86
CA LYS A 101 -18.49 -25.60 -2.85
C LYS A 101 -18.00 -26.23 -1.55
#